data_AF-A0A3E1NNZ5-F1
#
_entry.id   AF-A0A3E1NNZ5-F1
#
_cell.length_a   1.000
_cell.length_b   1.000
_cell.length_c   1.000
_cell.angle_alpha   90.00
_cell.angle_beta   90.00
_cell.angle_gamma   90.00
#
_symmetry.space_group_name_H-M   'P 1'
#
loop_
_entity.id
_entity.type
_entity.pdbx_description
1 polymer ?
#
loop_
_entity_poly.entity_id
_entity_poly.type
_entity_poly.pdbx_seq_one_letter_code
_entity_poly.pdbx_strand_id
1 'polypeptide(L)'
;MKEIHSKIKLMRYLYLTLMAAAFASCTAYVPQETLDAKPHILTDVPITTANASPGNVQVFFNGELPHEPYYKMKLIEVSASAYRSNAAFLDKLKEQAAREGMDGLLLDGLNENQVVRNAWRDGYDPLLQRHLTAVGIRFKRTIHVDKIVKQQSLKVWGAGVSAPVNCDLTFNLHGQCKLGSRLADSLFSIEIYPYAASEIAYGHQPGWAYMQSEEIPKTGAMRNSDLLGLNSHYKYNDKWQLSGIEVARPVDFTGTSGKKIKQVLTVQYDDKQQLIKKTLYRNNAVEWIEMMTYDDTGRLAATERYKMNGDQKQVLLQSTLSYYTAGDLPEAEPGR
;
A
#
# COMPACT_ATOMS: atom_id res chain seq x y z
N MET A 1 -36.57 48.85 41.61
CA MET A 1 -35.80 47.70 42.15
C MET A 1 -36.50 46.34 42.00
N LYS A 2 -37.77 46.18 42.39
CA LYS A 2 -38.50 44.89 42.24
C LYS A 2 -38.58 44.38 40.80
N GLU A 3 -38.70 45.27 39.83
CA GLU A 3 -38.81 44.93 38.40
C GLU A 3 -37.52 44.32 37.82
N ILE A 4 -36.36 44.81 38.26
CA ILE A 4 -35.04 44.29 37.84
C ILE A 4 -34.85 42.86 38.37
N HIS A 5 -35.28 42.59 39.61
CA HIS A 5 -35.20 41.27 40.21
C HIS A 5 -36.09 40.23 39.51
N SER A 6 -37.24 40.66 38.98
CA SER A 6 -38.14 39.80 38.20
C SER A 6 -37.53 39.40 36.86
N LYS A 7 -36.94 40.37 36.13
CA LYS A 7 -36.30 40.12 34.82
C LYS A 7 -35.09 39.18 34.95
N ILE A 8 -34.30 39.31 36.02
CA ILE A 8 -33.15 38.42 36.28
C ILE A 8 -33.59 36.97 36.55
N LYS A 9 -34.70 36.76 37.27
CA LYS A 9 -35.24 35.41 37.51
C LYS A 9 -35.76 34.78 36.21
N LEU A 10 -36.48 35.53 35.39
CA LEU A 10 -37.00 35.04 34.09
C LEU A 10 -35.85 34.62 33.15
N MET A 11 -34.79 35.42 33.07
CA MET A 11 -33.61 35.11 32.25
C MET A 11 -32.91 33.83 32.70
N ARG A 12 -32.79 33.59 34.03
CA ARG A 12 -32.19 32.36 34.56
C ARG A 12 -32.99 31.10 34.21
N TYR A 13 -34.32 31.17 34.32
CA TYR A 13 -35.17 30.04 33.94
C TYR A 13 -35.09 29.77 32.44
N LEU A 14 -35.13 30.80 31.60
CA LEU A 14 -34.97 30.64 30.15
C LEU A 14 -33.64 29.96 29.80
N TYR A 15 -32.54 30.38 30.45
CA TYR A 15 -31.21 29.81 30.23
C TYR A 15 -31.13 28.34 30.65
N LEU A 16 -31.69 27.98 31.81
CA LEU A 16 -31.73 26.60 32.29
C LEU A 16 -32.58 25.70 31.38
N THR A 17 -33.69 26.22 30.85
CA THR A 17 -34.57 25.46 29.94
C THR A 17 -33.90 25.22 28.58
N LEU A 18 -33.20 26.24 28.06
CA LEU A 18 -32.38 26.11 26.84
C LEU A 18 -31.23 25.12 27.02
N MET A 19 -30.56 25.13 28.18
CA MET A 19 -29.51 24.15 28.47
C MET A 19 -30.07 22.72 28.55
N ALA A 20 -31.20 22.53 29.24
CA ALA A 20 -31.85 21.22 29.35
C ALA A 20 -32.30 20.68 27.98
N ALA A 21 -32.81 21.55 27.10
CA ALA A 21 -33.18 21.17 25.72
C ALA A 21 -31.95 20.80 24.88
N ALA A 22 -30.81 21.48 25.07
CA ALA A 22 -29.57 21.13 24.39
C ALA A 22 -29.06 19.75 24.81
N PHE A 23 -29.12 19.41 26.10
CA PHE A 23 -28.69 18.09 26.60
C PHE A 23 -29.68 16.95 26.29
N ALA A 24 -30.99 17.24 26.20
CA ALA A 24 -31.99 16.24 25.81
C ALA A 24 -31.94 15.87 24.32
N SER A 25 -31.28 16.68 23.48
CA SER A 25 -31.10 16.39 22.05
C SER A 25 -29.96 15.42 21.75
N CYS A 26 -29.14 15.07 22.74
CA CYS A 26 -28.14 14.02 22.64
C CYS A 26 -28.85 12.66 22.67
N THR A 27 -29.42 12.24 21.53
CA THR A 27 -29.75 10.84 21.31
C THR A 27 -28.52 10.00 21.65
N ALA A 28 -28.70 8.98 22.51
CA ALA A 28 -27.63 8.07 22.86
C ALA A 28 -27.03 7.52 21.57
N TYR A 29 -25.82 7.97 21.25
CA TYR A 29 -25.01 7.39 20.20
C TYR A 29 -24.68 5.99 20.69
N VAL A 30 -25.49 5.02 20.29
CA VAL A 30 -25.10 3.62 20.37
C VAL A 30 -24.02 3.50 19.31
N PRO A 31 -22.73 3.33 19.67
CA PRO A 31 -21.73 3.01 18.67
C PRO A 31 -22.22 1.72 18.02
N GLN A 32 -22.58 1.83 16.74
CA GLN A 32 -22.79 0.64 15.94
C GLN A 32 -21.46 -0.10 16.04
N GLU A 33 -21.46 -1.33 16.56
CA GLU A 33 -20.31 -2.20 16.47
C GLU A 33 -20.08 -2.42 14.97
N THR A 34 -19.30 -1.52 14.37
CA THR A 34 -18.66 -1.79 13.10
C THR A 34 -17.66 -2.87 13.44
N LEU A 35 -18.07 -4.13 13.28
CA LEU A 35 -17.12 -5.21 13.02
C LEU A 35 -16.17 -4.64 11.99
N ASP A 36 -14.94 -4.35 12.41
CA ASP A 36 -13.89 -3.89 11.51
C ASP A 36 -13.89 -4.89 10.36
N ALA A 37 -14.43 -4.48 9.21
CA ALA A 37 -14.63 -5.33 8.06
C ALA A 37 -13.24 -5.61 7.49
N LYS A 38 -12.53 -6.54 8.12
CA LYS A 38 -11.29 -7.06 7.61
C LYS A 38 -11.62 -7.57 6.21
N PRO A 39 -10.88 -7.15 5.18
CA PRO A 39 -11.13 -7.62 3.83
C PRO A 39 -11.12 -9.15 3.87
N HIS A 40 -12.11 -9.79 3.24
CA HIS A 40 -12.31 -11.25 3.24
C HIS A 40 -11.22 -11.99 2.45
N ILE A 41 -9.95 -11.75 2.74
CA ILE A 41 -8.78 -12.35 2.11
C ILE A 41 -8.57 -13.73 2.73
N LEU A 42 -8.54 -14.75 1.88
CA LEU A 42 -8.39 -16.15 2.27
C LEU A 42 -6.94 -16.62 2.17
N THR A 43 -6.16 -16.06 1.24
CA THR A 43 -4.76 -16.42 1.01
C THR A 43 -3.88 -15.17 0.86
N ASP A 44 -2.67 -15.21 1.40
CA ASP A 44 -1.68 -14.12 1.37
C ASP A 44 -0.88 -14.02 0.06
N VAL A 45 -1.46 -14.47 -1.06
CA VAL A 45 -0.80 -14.44 -2.37
C VAL A 45 -1.05 -13.07 -3.04
N PRO A 46 -0.05 -12.44 -3.66
CA PRO A 46 -0.19 -11.13 -4.29
C PRO A 46 -1.14 -11.21 -5.48
N ILE A 47 -2.01 -10.21 -5.56
CA ILE A 47 -3.01 -10.06 -6.62
C ILE A 47 -2.52 -8.98 -7.58
N THR A 48 -2.49 -9.27 -8.88
CA THR A 48 -2.23 -8.26 -9.91
C THR A 48 -3.44 -8.09 -10.82
N THR A 49 -3.89 -6.86 -11.04
CA THR A 49 -5.08 -6.58 -11.86
C THR A 49 -4.78 -6.50 -13.36
N ALA A 50 -3.51 -6.55 -13.76
CA ALA A 50 -3.05 -6.22 -15.11
C ALA A 50 -3.67 -7.08 -16.24
N ASN A 51 -4.16 -8.28 -15.94
CA ASN A 51 -4.72 -9.21 -16.94
C ASN A 51 -6.21 -9.53 -16.71
N ALA A 52 -6.85 -8.89 -15.73
CA ALA A 52 -8.20 -9.24 -15.32
C ALA A 52 -9.23 -8.44 -16.12
N SER A 53 -9.97 -9.13 -16.98
CA SER A 53 -11.11 -8.61 -17.73
C SER A 53 -12.35 -9.42 -17.36
N PRO A 54 -13.55 -8.83 -17.23
CA PRO A 54 -14.77 -9.56 -16.90
C PRO A 54 -15.03 -10.75 -17.83
N GLY A 55 -14.68 -10.62 -19.12
CA GLY A 55 -14.84 -11.68 -20.11
C GLY A 55 -13.92 -12.89 -19.92
N ASN A 56 -12.83 -12.73 -19.17
CA ASN A 56 -11.85 -13.79 -18.88
C ASN A 56 -12.11 -14.49 -17.54
N VAL A 57 -13.04 -13.99 -16.72
CA VAL A 57 -13.37 -14.58 -15.43
C VAL A 57 -14.20 -15.85 -15.64
N GLN A 58 -13.58 -17.00 -15.39
CA GLN A 58 -14.24 -18.30 -15.44
C GLN A 58 -15.20 -18.48 -14.26
N VAL A 59 -16.31 -19.18 -14.48
CA VAL A 59 -17.31 -19.39 -13.42
C VAL A 59 -17.54 -20.87 -13.32
N PHE A 60 -17.38 -21.39 -12.11
CA PHE A 60 -17.57 -22.80 -11.78
C PHE A 60 -18.79 -22.91 -10.87
N PHE A 61 -19.76 -23.73 -11.27
CA PHE A 61 -21.02 -23.91 -10.55
C PHE A 61 -21.09 -25.27 -9.88
N ASN A 62 -21.84 -25.36 -8.76
CA ASN A 62 -22.31 -26.63 -8.20
C ASN A 62 -21.20 -27.67 -7.98
N GLY A 63 -20.06 -27.24 -7.42
CA GLY A 63 -18.93 -28.11 -7.14
C GLY A 63 -18.04 -28.44 -8.35
N GLU A 64 -18.28 -27.82 -9.52
CA GLU A 64 -17.28 -27.74 -10.57
C GLU A 64 -15.99 -27.14 -10.00
N LEU A 65 -14.86 -27.73 -10.38
CA LEU A 65 -13.54 -27.28 -9.99
C LEU A 65 -12.74 -26.91 -11.24
N PRO A 66 -11.82 -25.96 -11.14
CA PRO A 66 -10.92 -25.67 -12.23
C PRO A 66 -10.00 -26.87 -12.53
N HIS A 67 -9.65 -27.06 -13.80
CA HIS A 67 -8.72 -28.11 -14.22
C HIS A 67 -7.26 -27.80 -13.85
N GLU A 68 -6.94 -26.55 -13.56
CA GLU A 68 -5.59 -26.08 -13.25
C GLU A 68 -5.44 -25.77 -11.75
N PRO A 69 -4.22 -25.90 -11.17
CA PRO A 69 -3.99 -25.51 -9.79
C PRO A 69 -4.30 -24.04 -9.53
N TYR A 70 -4.99 -23.77 -8.42
CA TYR A 70 -5.51 -22.44 -8.11
C TYR A 70 -5.42 -22.11 -6.61
N TYR A 71 -5.52 -20.82 -6.30
CA TYR A 71 -5.63 -20.30 -4.95
C TYR A 71 -7.00 -19.67 -4.74
N LYS A 72 -7.62 -19.93 -3.58
CA LYS A 72 -8.80 -19.22 -3.12
C LYS A 72 -8.34 -17.89 -2.51
N MET A 73 -8.68 -16.79 -3.16
CA MET A 73 -8.09 -15.49 -2.85
C MET A 73 -8.96 -14.69 -1.89
N LYS A 74 -10.24 -14.54 -2.24
CA LYS A 74 -11.15 -13.65 -1.51
C LYS A 74 -12.61 -14.01 -1.75
N LEU A 75 -13.47 -13.71 -0.77
CA LEU A 75 -14.93 -13.71 -0.99
C LEU A 75 -15.33 -12.44 -1.74
N ILE A 76 -15.96 -12.64 -2.89
CA ILE A 76 -16.52 -11.58 -3.74
C ILE A 76 -18.03 -11.57 -3.52
N GLU A 77 -18.55 -10.43 -3.09
CA GLU A 77 -19.97 -10.26 -2.82
C GLU A 77 -20.53 -9.13 -3.67
N VAL A 78 -21.70 -9.36 -4.25
CA VAL A 78 -22.48 -8.32 -4.93
C VAL A 78 -23.89 -8.30 -4.37
N SER A 79 -24.42 -7.11 -4.13
CA SER A 79 -25.79 -6.88 -3.73
C SER A 79 -26.52 -6.01 -4.76
N ALA A 80 -27.77 -6.33 -5.02
CA ALA A 80 -28.65 -5.50 -5.84
C ALA A 80 -30.13 -5.72 -5.47
N SER A 81 -31.02 -4.91 -6.05
CA SER A 81 -32.45 -5.09 -5.87
C SER A 81 -32.92 -6.46 -6.38
N ALA A 82 -33.90 -7.04 -5.69
CA ALA A 82 -34.37 -8.40 -5.97
C ALA A 82 -34.99 -8.60 -7.36
N TYR A 83 -35.37 -7.52 -8.04
CA TYR A 83 -35.95 -7.56 -9.38
C TYR A 83 -34.93 -7.78 -10.52
N ARG A 84 -33.63 -7.87 -10.20
CA ARG A 84 -32.59 -8.16 -11.20
C ARG A 84 -32.51 -9.66 -11.49
N SER A 85 -32.28 -10.01 -12.76
CA SER A 85 -32.07 -11.40 -13.19
C SER A 85 -30.77 -11.97 -12.61
N ASN A 86 -30.70 -13.30 -12.48
CA ASN A 86 -29.47 -13.97 -12.01
C ASN A 86 -28.27 -13.71 -12.95
N ALA A 87 -28.52 -13.57 -14.26
CA ALA A 87 -27.49 -13.20 -15.23
C ALA A 87 -26.87 -11.82 -14.91
N ALA A 88 -27.70 -10.81 -14.61
CA ALA A 88 -27.21 -9.48 -14.25
C ALA A 88 -26.41 -9.48 -12.94
N PHE A 89 -26.74 -10.37 -12.00
CA PHE A 89 -25.94 -10.59 -10.79
C PHE A 89 -24.59 -11.22 -11.10
N LEU A 90 -24.58 -12.24 -11.97
CA LEU A 90 -23.35 -12.91 -12.38
C LEU A 90 -22.41 -11.96 -13.13
N ASP A 91 -22.94 -11.12 -14.01
CA ASP A 91 -22.15 -10.12 -14.74
C ASP A 91 -21.48 -9.13 -13.79
N LYS A 92 -22.24 -8.59 -12.82
CA LYS A 92 -21.68 -7.75 -11.76
C LYS A 92 -20.63 -8.45 -10.92
N LEU A 93 -20.85 -9.73 -10.62
CA LEU A 93 -19.90 -10.54 -9.85
C LEU A 93 -18.59 -10.72 -10.64
N LYS A 94 -18.67 -11.02 -11.94
CA LYS A 94 -17.50 -11.07 -12.84
C LYS A 94 -16.79 -9.72 -12.93
N GLU A 95 -17.52 -8.63 -13.03
CA GLU A 95 -16.95 -7.28 -13.03
C GLU A 95 -16.22 -6.94 -11.73
N GLN A 96 -16.81 -7.30 -10.58
CA GLN A 96 -16.15 -7.13 -9.29
C GLN A 96 -14.90 -8.02 -9.19
N ALA A 97 -15.02 -9.30 -9.58
CA ALA A 97 -13.91 -10.25 -9.57
C ALA A 97 -12.74 -9.79 -10.47
N ALA A 98 -13.05 -9.28 -11.66
CA ALA A 98 -12.05 -8.75 -12.57
C ALA A 98 -11.37 -7.49 -12.01
N ARG A 99 -12.15 -6.55 -11.42
CA ARG A 99 -11.58 -5.38 -10.73
C ARG A 99 -10.66 -5.77 -9.58
N GLU A 100 -10.96 -6.89 -8.94
CA GLU A 100 -10.15 -7.47 -7.88
C GLU A 100 -9.06 -8.42 -8.37
N GLY A 101 -8.83 -8.57 -9.69
CA GLY A 101 -7.73 -9.38 -10.21
C GLY A 101 -7.92 -10.89 -10.10
N MET A 102 -9.16 -11.38 -10.09
CA MET A 102 -9.48 -12.81 -10.07
C MET A 102 -9.52 -13.39 -11.49
N ASP A 103 -9.11 -14.65 -11.64
CA ASP A 103 -9.22 -15.39 -12.91
C ASP A 103 -10.52 -16.21 -12.99
N GLY A 104 -11.12 -16.49 -11.83
CA GLY A 104 -12.35 -17.25 -11.78
C GLY A 104 -13.13 -17.07 -10.49
N LEU A 105 -14.33 -17.64 -10.47
CA LEU A 105 -15.28 -17.61 -9.37
C LEU A 105 -15.81 -19.02 -9.12
N LEU A 106 -15.70 -19.49 -7.88
CA LEU A 106 -16.40 -20.69 -7.41
C LEU A 106 -17.72 -20.25 -6.78
N LEU A 107 -18.85 -20.66 -7.37
CA LEU A 107 -20.19 -20.38 -6.84
C LEU A 107 -20.74 -21.64 -6.19
N ASP A 108 -20.99 -21.55 -4.89
CA ASP A 108 -21.72 -22.58 -4.15
C ASP A 108 -23.21 -22.20 -4.13
N GLY A 109 -23.89 -22.49 -5.25
CA GLY A 109 -25.30 -22.19 -5.44
C GLY A 109 -25.61 -20.70 -5.71
N LEU A 110 -26.90 -20.42 -5.94
CA LEU A 110 -27.43 -19.07 -6.01
C LEU A 110 -28.04 -18.76 -4.64
N ASN A 111 -27.43 -17.83 -3.90
CA ASN A 111 -27.91 -17.45 -2.58
C ASN A 111 -29.39 -17.04 -2.59
N GLU A 112 -30.12 -17.53 -1.58
CA GLU A 112 -31.54 -17.25 -1.38
C GLU A 112 -31.79 -15.78 -1.00
N ASN A 113 -32.99 -15.28 -1.31
CA ASN A 113 -33.37 -13.89 -1.07
C ASN A 113 -33.29 -13.56 0.42
N GLN A 114 -32.44 -12.60 0.79
CA GLN A 114 -32.44 -12.05 2.16
C GLN A 114 -33.40 -10.87 2.24
N VAL A 115 -34.43 -10.98 3.08
CA VAL A 115 -35.33 -9.86 3.37
C VAL A 115 -34.66 -8.97 4.39
N VAL A 116 -34.03 -7.88 3.95
CA VAL A 116 -33.49 -6.86 4.84
C VAL A 116 -34.67 -6.00 5.34
N ARG A 117 -35.09 -6.22 6.60
CA ARG A 117 -36.07 -5.36 7.26
C ARG A 117 -35.36 -4.13 7.81
N ASN A 118 -35.65 -2.95 7.26
CA ASN A 118 -35.21 -1.70 7.87
C ASN A 118 -35.94 -1.50 9.19
N ALA A 119 -35.21 -1.40 10.29
CA ALA A 119 -35.75 -1.23 11.66
C ALA A 119 -36.36 0.16 11.93
N TRP A 120 -36.44 1.03 10.91
CA TRP A 120 -36.86 2.42 11.04
C TRP A 120 -38.15 2.66 10.26
N ARG A 121 -39.24 2.88 11.01
CA ARG A 121 -40.62 3.23 10.63
C ARG A 121 -41.53 2.10 10.14
N ASP A 122 -42.57 1.87 10.95
CA ASP A 122 -43.82 1.22 10.58
C ASP A 122 -44.37 1.83 9.28
N GLY A 123 -44.25 1.10 8.15
CA GLY A 123 -44.96 1.44 6.91
C GLY A 123 -44.17 1.48 5.61
N TYR A 124 -42.90 1.08 5.56
CA TYR A 124 -42.18 0.93 4.28
C TYR A 124 -42.05 -0.52 3.82
N ASP A 125 -42.32 -0.72 2.52
CA ASP A 125 -42.17 -1.96 1.76
C ASP A 125 -40.75 -2.52 1.98
N PRO A 126 -40.57 -3.78 2.42
CA PRO A 126 -39.25 -4.35 2.62
C PRO A 126 -38.43 -4.22 1.33
N LEU A 127 -37.29 -3.56 1.41
CA LEU A 127 -36.33 -3.55 0.31
C LEU A 127 -35.74 -4.96 0.20
N LEU A 128 -36.36 -5.77 -0.65
CA LEU A 128 -35.84 -7.08 -1.04
C LEU A 128 -34.49 -6.86 -1.74
N GLN A 129 -33.41 -7.16 -1.03
CA GLN A 129 -32.07 -7.20 -1.57
C GLN A 129 -31.68 -8.65 -1.80
N ARG A 130 -31.04 -8.91 -2.94
CA ARG A 130 -30.43 -10.20 -3.22
C ARG A 130 -28.92 -10.03 -3.15
N HIS A 131 -28.28 -10.98 -2.51
CA HIS A 131 -26.84 -11.07 -2.40
C HIS A 131 -26.38 -12.26 -3.20
N LEU A 132 -25.27 -12.14 -3.90
CA LEU A 132 -24.57 -13.26 -4.52
C LEU A 132 -23.12 -13.21 -4.05
N THR A 133 -22.69 -14.28 -3.42
CA THR A 133 -21.32 -14.44 -2.90
C THR A 133 -20.63 -15.56 -3.66
N ALA A 134 -19.36 -15.38 -3.96
CA ALA A 134 -18.51 -16.40 -4.57
C ALA A 134 -17.10 -16.33 -4.00
N VAL A 135 -16.38 -17.44 -4.10
CA VAL A 135 -14.94 -17.46 -3.83
C VAL A 135 -14.22 -17.06 -5.11
N GLY A 136 -13.60 -15.89 -5.11
CA GLY A 136 -12.67 -15.47 -6.14
C GLY A 136 -11.41 -16.32 -6.09
N ILE A 137 -11.01 -16.85 -7.24
CA ILE A 137 -9.83 -17.68 -7.39
C ILE A 137 -8.83 -17.07 -8.37
N ARG A 138 -7.57 -17.49 -8.22
CA ARG A 138 -6.50 -17.16 -9.15
C ARG A 138 -5.67 -18.38 -9.49
N PHE A 139 -5.36 -18.56 -10.77
CA PHE A 139 -4.57 -19.70 -11.23
C PHE A 139 -3.10 -19.53 -10.87
N LYS A 140 -2.43 -20.63 -10.51
CA LYS A 140 -1.00 -20.60 -10.19
C LYS A 140 -0.15 -19.99 -11.31
N ARG A 141 -0.51 -20.24 -12.58
CA ARG A 141 0.23 -19.73 -13.75
C ARG A 141 0.10 -18.23 -14.02
N THR A 142 -0.93 -17.57 -13.50
CA THR A 142 -1.17 -16.12 -13.72
C THR A 142 -0.59 -15.26 -12.60
N ILE A 143 0.03 -15.91 -11.60
CA ILE A 143 0.67 -15.24 -10.47
C ILE A 143 2.15 -15.03 -10.82
N HIS A 144 2.51 -13.77 -11.04
CA HIS A 144 3.86 -13.34 -11.38
C HIS A 144 4.59 -12.81 -10.15
N VAL A 145 5.24 -13.71 -9.39
CA VAL A 145 6.08 -13.34 -8.23
C VAL A 145 7.55 -13.13 -8.58
N ASP A 146 7.95 -13.46 -9.80
CA ASP A 146 9.31 -13.31 -10.33
C ASP A 146 9.83 -11.88 -10.35
N LYS A 147 8.91 -10.91 -10.23
CA LYS A 147 9.18 -9.48 -10.08
C LYS A 147 9.26 -9.02 -8.64
N ILE A 148 9.02 -9.87 -7.65
CA ILE A 148 9.00 -9.51 -6.22
C ILE A 148 10.32 -9.92 -5.60
N VAL A 149 11.04 -8.96 -5.01
CA VAL A 149 12.27 -9.25 -4.28
C VAL A 149 11.90 -10.12 -3.07
N LYS A 150 12.64 -11.21 -2.88
CA LYS A 150 12.54 -12.13 -1.75
C LYS A 150 13.53 -11.73 -0.66
N GLN A 151 14.76 -11.44 -1.06
CA GLN A 151 15.83 -11.06 -0.14
C GLN A 151 16.78 -10.08 -0.82
N GLN A 152 17.26 -9.11 -0.05
CA GLN A 152 18.36 -8.22 -0.42
C GLN A 152 19.48 -8.37 0.61
N SER A 153 20.60 -8.91 0.18
CA SER A 153 21.82 -9.00 1.00
C SER A 153 22.62 -7.72 0.83
N LEU A 154 22.99 -7.10 1.94
CA LEU A 154 23.70 -5.84 2.03
C LEU A 154 25.08 -6.05 2.65
N LYS A 155 26.09 -5.44 2.05
CA LYS A 155 27.41 -5.22 2.64
C LYS A 155 27.62 -3.73 2.80
N VAL A 156 27.86 -3.27 4.03
CA VAL A 156 27.97 -1.84 4.33
C VAL A 156 29.32 -1.53 4.95
N TRP A 157 30.05 -0.58 4.36
CA TRP A 157 31.33 -0.11 4.88
C TRP A 157 31.12 1.17 5.71
N GLY A 158 31.48 1.11 6.98
CA GLY A 158 31.54 2.28 7.85
C GLY A 158 32.74 3.16 7.51
N ALA A 159 32.69 4.43 7.92
CA ALA A 159 33.84 5.32 7.81
C ALA A 159 35.04 4.75 8.58
N GLY A 160 36.13 4.46 7.89
CA GLY A 160 37.36 3.92 8.49
C GLY A 160 37.33 2.42 8.83
N VAL A 161 36.29 1.68 8.40
CA VAL A 161 36.17 0.23 8.65
C VAL A 161 36.63 -0.55 7.43
N SER A 162 37.56 -1.50 7.63
CA SER A 162 38.10 -2.35 6.56
C SER A 162 37.16 -3.51 6.17
N ALA A 163 36.36 -4.01 7.11
CA ALA A 163 35.41 -5.10 6.89
C ALA A 163 33.95 -4.57 6.79
N PRO A 164 33.15 -5.05 5.83
CA PRO A 164 31.75 -4.67 5.76
C PRO A 164 30.94 -5.29 6.90
N VAL A 165 29.90 -4.58 7.33
CA VAL A 165 28.81 -5.18 8.10
C VAL A 165 27.83 -5.80 7.13
N ASN A 166 27.54 -7.09 7.33
CA ASN A 166 26.57 -7.82 6.52
C ASN A 166 25.18 -7.71 7.16
N CYS A 167 24.18 -7.50 6.32
CA CYS A 167 22.78 -7.40 6.74
C CYS A 167 21.90 -7.99 5.64
N ASP A 168 20.94 -8.82 6.03
CA ASP A 168 19.95 -9.36 5.09
C ASP A 168 18.58 -8.72 5.36
N LEU A 169 17.98 -8.22 4.29
CA LEU A 169 16.60 -7.76 4.27
C LEU A 169 15.76 -8.86 3.64
N THR A 170 14.72 -9.30 4.35
CA THR A 170 13.76 -10.28 3.82
C THR A 170 12.46 -9.59 3.50
N PHE A 171 11.82 -9.97 2.41
CA PHE A 171 10.57 -9.41 1.96
C PHE A 171 9.53 -10.51 1.95
N ASN A 172 8.26 -10.18 2.21
CA ASN A 172 7.16 -11.12 1.99
C ASN A 172 6.67 -11.09 0.53
N LEU A 173 5.69 -11.92 0.18
CA LEU A 173 5.11 -11.98 -1.16
C LEU A 173 4.39 -10.68 -1.59
N HIS A 174 4.17 -9.73 -0.68
CA HIS A 174 3.66 -8.39 -0.99
C HIS A 174 4.77 -7.34 -1.14
N GLY A 175 6.04 -7.76 -1.11
CA GLY A 175 7.19 -6.86 -1.17
C GLY A 175 7.40 -6.03 0.11
N GLN A 176 6.80 -6.42 1.24
CA GLN A 176 7.00 -5.74 2.52
C GLN A 176 8.26 -6.28 3.18
N CYS A 177 9.21 -5.38 3.46
CA CYS A 177 10.44 -5.72 4.17
C CYS A 177 10.15 -6.08 5.63
N LYS A 178 10.55 -7.27 6.05
CA LYS A 178 10.70 -7.66 7.45
C LYS A 178 12.16 -7.45 7.83
N LEU A 179 12.38 -6.45 8.66
CA LEU A 179 13.71 -6.10 9.12
C LEU A 179 14.08 -6.97 10.33
N GLY A 180 15.18 -7.72 10.21
CA GLY A 180 15.61 -8.68 11.23
C GLY A 180 16.47 -8.10 12.35
N SER A 181 16.92 -6.83 12.24
CA SER A 181 17.77 -6.20 13.25
C SER A 181 17.63 -4.68 13.29
N ARG A 182 17.79 -4.07 14.46
CA ARG A 182 17.77 -2.61 14.64
C ARG A 182 18.76 -1.85 13.75
N LEU A 183 19.89 -2.48 13.41
CA LEU A 183 20.87 -1.91 12.49
C LEU A 183 20.32 -1.89 11.05
N ALA A 184 19.67 -2.98 10.62
CA ALA A 184 18.96 -3.05 9.35
C ALA A 184 17.89 -1.97 9.25
N ASP A 185 17.09 -1.80 10.31
CA ASP A 185 16.03 -0.79 10.38
C ASP A 185 16.58 0.61 10.17
N SER A 186 17.65 0.93 10.91
CA SER A 186 18.30 2.23 10.86
C SER A 186 18.86 2.49 9.46
N LEU A 187 19.66 1.56 8.92
CA LEU A 187 20.25 1.68 7.60
C LEU A 187 19.19 1.82 6.50
N PHE A 188 18.21 0.89 6.49
CA PHE A 188 17.19 0.86 5.46
C PHE A 188 16.31 2.10 5.50
N SER A 189 15.79 2.44 6.68
CA SER A 189 14.81 3.53 6.82
C SER A 189 15.41 4.93 6.61
N ILE A 190 16.72 5.08 6.82
CA ILE A 190 17.39 6.38 6.84
C ILE A 190 18.26 6.60 5.60
N GLU A 191 18.96 5.56 5.14
CA GLU A 191 19.99 5.69 4.09
C GLU A 191 19.57 5.10 2.74
N ILE A 192 18.52 4.27 2.71
CA ILE A 192 18.04 3.61 1.48
C ILE A 192 16.66 4.13 1.09
N TYR A 193 15.69 4.02 2.00
CA TYR A 193 14.28 4.26 1.72
C TYR A 193 13.92 5.70 1.29
N PRO A 194 14.50 6.78 1.86
CA PRO A 194 14.17 8.14 1.41
C PRO A 194 14.52 8.43 -0.06
N TYR A 195 15.33 7.55 -0.65
CA TYR A 195 15.77 7.61 -2.05
C TYR A 195 15.18 6.49 -2.91
N ALA A 196 14.22 5.75 -2.35
CA ALA A 196 13.49 4.68 -3.02
C ALA A 196 12.08 5.20 -3.37
N ALA A 197 11.85 5.48 -4.66
CA ALA A 197 10.49 5.69 -5.17
C ALA A 197 9.81 4.34 -5.40
N SER A 198 8.48 4.31 -5.42
CA SER A 198 7.69 3.09 -5.69
C SER A 198 7.98 2.46 -7.05
N GLU A 199 8.44 3.25 -8.02
CA GLU A 199 8.94 2.78 -9.34
C GLU A 199 10.32 2.11 -9.26
N ILE A 200 11.03 2.27 -8.14
CA ILE A 200 12.44 1.89 -7.95
C ILE A 200 12.61 0.84 -6.84
N ALA A 201 11.76 0.78 -5.82
CA ALA A 201 11.72 -0.32 -4.86
C ALA A 201 10.37 -0.46 -4.12
N TYR A 202 10.11 -1.72 -3.75
CA TYR A 202 8.89 -2.36 -3.27
C TYR A 202 8.17 -1.71 -2.09
N GLY A 203 6.84 -1.57 -2.26
CA GLY A 203 5.82 -1.63 -1.21
C GLY A 203 5.72 -0.44 -0.25
N HIS A 204 4.49 -0.02 0.06
CA HIS A 204 4.21 0.91 1.16
C HIS A 204 4.75 0.35 2.49
N GLN A 205 5.60 1.11 3.18
CA GLN A 205 6.07 0.76 4.52
C GLN A 205 5.26 1.46 5.62
N PRO A 206 4.99 0.79 6.75
CA PRO A 206 4.36 1.41 7.92
C PRO A 206 5.11 2.68 8.37
N GLY A 207 4.37 3.74 8.68
CA GLY A 207 4.92 5.03 9.15
C GLY A 207 5.29 6.04 8.05
N TRP A 208 5.10 5.70 6.77
CA TRP A 208 5.20 6.64 5.65
C TRP A 208 3.81 7.02 5.15
N ALA A 209 3.54 8.33 5.10
CA ALA A 209 2.37 8.91 4.47
C ALA A 209 2.74 9.37 3.05
N TYR A 210 1.86 9.10 2.10
CA TYR A 210 2.04 9.50 0.70
C TYR A 210 0.93 10.50 0.36
N MET A 211 1.31 11.63 -0.24
CA MET A 211 0.38 12.63 -0.74
C MET A 211 0.57 12.74 -2.24
N GLN A 212 -0.47 12.41 -3.00
CA GLN A 212 -0.51 12.64 -4.43
C GLN A 212 -1.16 14.01 -4.65
N SER A 213 -0.46 14.95 -5.28
CA SER A 213 -1.06 16.22 -5.71
C SER A 213 -1.71 16.04 -7.07
N GLU A 214 -2.94 16.52 -7.25
CA GLU A 214 -3.65 16.50 -8.54
C GLU A 214 -3.13 17.56 -9.52
N GLU A 215 -2.51 18.63 -9.02
CA GLU A 215 -2.13 19.81 -9.80
C GLU A 215 -0.68 19.78 -10.31
N ILE A 216 0.15 18.89 -9.76
CA ILE A 216 1.55 18.71 -10.16
C ILE A 216 1.84 17.21 -10.10
N PRO A 217 2.59 16.63 -11.05
CA PRO A 217 3.14 15.28 -10.90
C PRO A 217 4.21 15.27 -9.80
N LYS A 218 3.78 15.47 -8.56
CA LYS A 218 4.57 15.45 -7.34
C LYS A 218 3.85 14.49 -6.43
N THR A 219 4.30 13.24 -6.45
CA THR A 219 4.13 12.38 -5.29
C THR A 219 5.01 12.99 -4.20
N GLY A 220 4.45 13.30 -3.04
CA GLY A 220 5.20 13.61 -1.83
C GLY A 220 5.16 12.39 -0.92
N ALA A 221 6.30 12.04 -0.31
CA ALA A 221 6.33 11.06 0.76
C ALA A 221 6.83 11.75 2.03
N MET A 222 6.04 11.64 3.09
CA MET A 222 6.34 12.19 4.40
C MET A 222 6.36 11.05 5.40
N ARG A 223 7.51 10.84 6.06
CA ARG A 223 7.56 9.93 7.20
C ARG A 223 7.22 10.72 8.45
N ASN A 224 6.03 10.49 9.00
CA ASN A 224 5.65 11.05 10.29
C ASN A 224 6.10 10.07 11.39
N SER A 225 7.42 9.95 11.56
CA SER A 225 7.99 9.34 12.77
C SER A 225 8.41 10.46 13.70
N ASP A 226 8.03 10.38 14.96
CA ASP A 226 8.06 11.40 16.04
C ASP A 226 9.38 12.19 16.24
N LEU A 227 10.44 11.93 15.47
CA LEU A 227 11.77 12.49 15.66
C LEU A 227 12.47 13.06 14.41
N LEU A 228 12.04 12.78 13.17
CA LEU A 228 12.89 13.06 11.99
C LEU A 228 12.30 13.90 10.85
N GLY A 229 10.97 14.09 10.78
CA GLY A 229 10.32 15.04 9.85
C GLY A 229 10.90 15.04 8.42
N LEU A 230 11.14 13.86 7.85
CA LEU A 230 11.72 13.70 6.51
C LEU A 230 10.68 14.07 5.46
N ASN A 231 10.96 15.12 4.70
CA ASN A 231 10.11 15.55 3.59
C ASN A 231 10.82 15.26 2.28
N SER A 232 10.22 14.38 1.46
CA SER A 232 10.74 14.01 0.14
C SER A 232 9.80 14.51 -0.96
N HIS A 233 10.37 15.26 -1.91
CA HIS A 233 9.68 15.74 -3.11
C HIS A 233 10.21 15.02 -4.34
N TYR A 234 9.34 14.33 -5.06
CA TYR A 234 9.68 13.55 -6.23
C TYR A 234 9.42 14.39 -7.48
N LYS A 235 10.35 14.34 -8.43
CA LYS A 235 10.26 15.00 -9.73
C LYS A 235 10.22 13.94 -10.81
N TYR A 236 9.41 14.15 -11.84
CA TYR A 236 9.28 13.26 -12.98
C TYR A 236 9.64 13.99 -14.28
N ASN A 237 10.08 13.26 -15.30
CA ASN A 237 10.30 13.79 -16.65
C ASN A 237 9.01 13.72 -17.49
N ASP A 238 9.08 14.16 -18.76
CA ASP A 238 7.91 14.18 -19.67
C ASP A 238 7.38 12.78 -20.00
N LYS A 239 8.17 11.73 -19.75
CA LYS A 239 7.77 10.31 -19.87
C LYS A 239 7.22 9.75 -18.55
N TRP A 240 6.96 10.60 -17.57
CA TRP A 240 6.49 10.20 -16.23
C TRP A 240 7.45 9.29 -15.47
N GLN A 241 8.74 9.31 -15.80
CA GLN A 241 9.75 8.57 -15.04
C GLN A 241 10.35 9.48 -13.99
N LEU A 242 10.66 8.95 -12.81
CA LEU A 242 11.38 9.71 -11.79
C LEU A 242 12.65 10.31 -12.39
N SER A 243 12.88 11.62 -12.21
CA SER A 243 14.09 12.35 -12.63
C SER A 243 14.92 12.84 -11.45
N GLY A 244 14.32 12.96 -10.26
CA GLY A 244 15.03 13.25 -9.04
C GLY A 244 14.17 13.27 -7.79
N ILE A 245 14.83 13.30 -6.63
CA ILE A 245 14.19 13.39 -5.32
C ILE A 245 14.88 14.50 -4.54
N GLU A 246 14.13 15.47 -4.03
CA GLU A 246 14.63 16.44 -3.07
C GLU A 246 14.23 16.02 -1.66
N VAL A 247 15.21 15.77 -0.81
CA VAL A 247 15.01 15.38 0.59
C VAL A 247 15.49 16.51 1.49
N ALA A 248 14.61 16.97 2.38
CA ALA A 248 14.97 17.91 3.44
C ALA A 248 15.12 17.14 4.76
N ARG A 249 16.36 16.99 5.24
CA ARG A 249 16.70 16.21 6.44
C ARG A 249 17.16 17.15 7.56
N PRO A 250 16.73 16.98 8.82
CA PRO A 250 17.29 17.75 9.93
C PRO A 250 18.80 17.47 10.09
N VAL A 251 19.58 18.49 10.44
CA VAL A 251 21.04 18.39 10.65
C VAL A 251 21.37 17.44 11.80
N ASP A 252 20.53 17.43 12.84
CA ASP A 252 20.65 16.57 14.02
C ASP A 252 19.48 15.59 14.11
N PHE A 253 19.78 14.33 14.42
CA PHE A 253 18.77 13.30 14.65
C PHE A 253 17.92 13.55 15.91
N THR A 254 18.32 14.53 16.73
CA THR A 254 17.61 14.99 17.93
C THR A 254 16.56 16.07 17.62
N GLY A 255 16.43 16.50 16.36
CA GLY A 255 15.42 17.46 15.90
C GLY A 255 15.55 18.86 16.52
N THR A 256 16.66 19.15 17.19
CA THR A 256 16.81 20.28 18.12
C THR A 256 17.31 21.53 17.41
N SER A 257 18.03 21.38 16.29
CA SER A 257 18.69 22.51 15.63
C SER A 257 17.83 23.27 14.62
N GLY A 258 16.65 22.76 14.23
CA GLY A 258 15.77 23.37 13.22
C GLY A 258 16.35 23.52 11.81
N LYS A 259 17.68 23.38 11.66
CA LYS A 259 18.43 23.50 10.42
C LYS A 259 18.23 22.22 9.62
N LYS A 260 17.80 22.36 8.37
CA LYS A 260 17.63 21.24 7.43
C LYS A 260 18.75 21.26 6.40
N ILE A 261 19.31 20.10 6.09
CA ILE A 261 20.19 19.87 4.96
C ILE A 261 19.31 19.51 3.78
N LYS A 262 19.50 20.23 2.66
CA LYS A 262 18.90 19.86 1.38
C LYS A 262 19.80 18.84 0.70
N GLN A 263 19.23 17.67 0.43
CA GLN A 263 19.82 16.63 -0.39
C GLN A 263 19.02 16.52 -1.69
N VAL A 264 19.72 16.36 -2.81
CA VAL A 264 19.10 16.21 -4.13
C VAL A 264 19.62 14.94 -4.75
N LEU A 265 18.73 14.00 -5.01
CA LEU A 265 19.00 12.80 -5.80
C LEU A 265 18.68 13.10 -7.26
N THR A 266 19.59 12.79 -8.16
CA THR A 266 19.31 12.70 -9.60
C THR A 266 19.41 11.26 -10.05
N VAL A 267 18.67 10.90 -11.09
CA VAL A 267 18.65 9.55 -11.64
C VAL A 267 18.91 9.56 -13.15
N GLN A 268 19.49 8.47 -13.66
CA GLN A 268 19.78 8.28 -15.08
C GLN A 268 19.30 6.90 -15.53
N TYR A 269 18.69 6.86 -16.70
CA TYR A 269 18.21 5.64 -17.34
C TYR A 269 19.02 5.32 -18.59
N ASP A 270 19.06 4.04 -18.96
CA ASP A 270 19.59 3.60 -20.26
C ASP A 270 18.51 3.66 -21.37
N ASP A 271 18.89 3.22 -22.57
CA ASP A 271 18.01 3.19 -23.74
C ASP A 271 16.81 2.23 -23.55
N LYS A 272 16.98 1.18 -22.73
CA LYS A 272 15.93 0.24 -22.33
C LYS A 272 15.04 0.78 -21.21
N GLN A 273 15.22 2.05 -20.81
CA GLN A 273 14.49 2.70 -19.73
C GLN A 273 14.75 2.07 -18.35
N GLN A 274 15.88 1.38 -18.16
CA GLN A 274 16.31 0.83 -16.89
C GLN A 274 17.13 1.86 -16.12
N LEU A 275 16.90 1.98 -14.81
CA LEU A 275 17.63 2.90 -13.93
C LEU A 275 19.06 2.41 -13.72
N ILE A 276 20.04 3.06 -14.33
CA ILE A 276 21.44 2.62 -14.29
C ILE A 276 22.29 3.36 -13.24
N LYS A 277 21.86 4.57 -12.84
CA LYS A 277 22.61 5.40 -11.91
C LYS A 277 21.74 6.34 -11.09
N LYS A 278 22.12 6.50 -9.83
CA LYS A 278 21.67 7.55 -8.90
C LYS A 278 22.86 8.37 -8.46
N THR A 279 22.69 9.69 -8.35
CA THR A 279 23.71 10.58 -7.77
C THR A 279 23.06 11.43 -6.70
N LEU A 280 23.56 11.35 -5.47
CA LEU A 280 23.12 12.21 -4.38
C LEU A 280 24.05 13.41 -4.24
N TYR A 281 23.46 14.58 -4.17
CA TYR A 281 24.13 15.84 -3.91
C TYR A 281 23.76 16.37 -2.54
N ARG A 282 24.74 16.85 -1.80
CA ARG A 282 24.58 17.58 -0.54
C ARG A 282 25.29 18.92 -0.68
N ASN A 283 24.56 20.02 -0.50
CA ASN A 283 25.09 21.37 -0.67
C ASN A 283 25.82 21.54 -2.02
N ASN A 284 25.24 21.01 -3.11
CA ASN A 284 25.79 20.99 -4.47
C ASN A 284 27.07 20.18 -4.68
N ALA A 285 27.61 19.51 -3.66
CA ALA A 285 28.71 18.55 -3.81
C ALA A 285 28.17 17.13 -3.96
N VAL A 286 28.82 16.29 -4.77
CA VAL A 286 28.46 14.87 -4.88
C VAL A 286 28.78 14.18 -3.56
N GLU A 287 27.77 13.64 -2.92
CA GLU A 287 27.90 12.87 -1.68
C GLU A 287 28.19 11.41 -1.99
N TRP A 288 27.37 10.81 -2.86
CA TRP A 288 27.58 9.45 -3.34
C TRP A 288 26.97 9.22 -4.73
N ILE A 289 27.45 8.17 -5.38
CA ILE A 289 26.93 7.62 -6.63
C ILE A 289 26.53 6.17 -6.39
N GLU A 290 25.34 5.77 -6.81
CA GLU A 290 24.87 4.37 -6.80
C GLU A 290 24.67 3.89 -8.23
N MET A 291 25.26 2.76 -8.55
CA MET A 291 25.18 2.10 -9.85
C MET A 291 24.32 0.85 -9.73
N MET A 292 23.55 0.53 -10.77
CA MET A 292 22.66 -0.63 -10.82
C MET A 292 23.14 -1.62 -11.87
N THR A 293 23.00 -2.91 -11.58
CA THR A 293 23.24 -3.99 -12.53
C THR A 293 21.98 -4.84 -12.64
N TYR A 294 21.64 -5.23 -13.87
CA TYR A 294 20.45 -6.01 -14.17
C TYR A 294 20.83 -7.41 -14.64
N ASP A 295 19.96 -8.40 -14.38
CA ASP A 295 20.09 -9.73 -14.95
C ASP A 295 19.61 -9.78 -16.42
N ASP A 296 19.77 -10.93 -17.06
CA ASP A 296 19.38 -11.15 -18.46
C ASP A 296 17.87 -10.99 -18.71
N THR A 297 17.06 -11.08 -17.65
CA THR A 297 15.60 -10.88 -17.69
C THR A 297 15.20 -9.41 -17.49
N GLY A 298 16.18 -8.54 -17.24
CA GLY A 298 15.98 -7.11 -17.01
C GLY A 298 15.55 -6.76 -15.59
N ARG A 299 15.74 -7.66 -14.61
CA ARG A 299 15.49 -7.40 -13.18
C ARG A 299 16.73 -6.87 -12.49
N LEU A 300 16.55 -6.04 -11.46
CA LEU A 300 17.67 -5.46 -10.71
C LEU A 300 18.39 -6.56 -9.92
N ALA A 301 19.59 -6.94 -10.35
CA ALA A 301 20.37 -8.00 -9.71
C ALA A 301 21.23 -7.47 -8.55
N ALA A 302 21.82 -6.28 -8.73
CA ALA A 302 22.74 -5.72 -7.75
C ALA A 302 22.78 -4.19 -7.79
N THR A 303 23.21 -3.60 -6.68
CA THR A 303 23.59 -2.17 -6.62
C THR A 303 24.92 -1.98 -5.93
N GLU A 304 25.66 -0.96 -6.36
CA GLU A 304 26.91 -0.56 -5.73
C GLU A 304 26.92 0.95 -5.50
N ARG A 305 27.10 1.36 -4.26
CA ARG A 305 27.15 2.75 -3.84
C ARG A 305 28.57 3.13 -3.45
N TYR A 306 29.01 4.27 -3.98
CA TYR A 306 30.34 4.84 -3.81
C TYR A 306 30.24 6.22 -3.17
N LYS A 307 30.98 6.45 -2.08
CA LYS A 307 31.29 7.80 -1.60
C LYS A 307 32.28 8.44 -2.56
N MET A 308 32.06 9.71 -2.86
CA MET A 308 32.99 10.50 -3.66
C MET A 308 33.83 11.38 -2.73
N ASN A 309 35.14 11.24 -2.78
CA ASN A 309 36.09 12.16 -2.15
C ASN A 309 36.96 12.76 -3.26
N GLY A 310 36.47 13.83 -3.89
CA GLY A 310 37.01 14.28 -5.18
C GLY A 310 36.79 13.21 -6.26
N ASP A 311 37.87 12.83 -6.95
CA ASP A 311 37.83 11.78 -7.99
C ASP A 311 37.94 10.35 -7.45
N GLN A 312 38.24 10.20 -6.15
CA GLN A 312 38.37 8.88 -5.54
C GLN A 312 36.99 8.31 -5.16
N LYS A 313 36.76 7.06 -5.55
CA LYS A 313 35.58 6.27 -5.20
C LYS A 313 35.90 5.34 -4.04
N GLN A 314 35.11 5.41 -2.98
CA GLN A 314 35.15 4.46 -1.87
C GLN A 314 33.82 3.72 -1.80
N VAL A 315 33.84 2.39 -1.81
CA VAL A 315 32.61 1.59 -1.67
C VAL A 315 31.98 1.83 -0.29
N LEU A 316 30.69 2.19 -0.28
CA LEU A 316 29.88 2.36 0.92
C LEU A 316 28.91 1.20 1.11
N LEU A 317 28.30 0.75 0.02
CA LEU A 317 27.26 -0.26 0.07
C LEU A 317 27.32 -1.12 -1.20
N GLN A 318 27.22 -2.42 -1.03
CA GLN A 318 26.89 -3.35 -2.10
C GLN A 318 25.60 -4.06 -1.73
N SER A 319 24.72 -4.25 -2.70
CA SER A 319 23.55 -5.08 -2.54
C SER A 319 23.40 -6.10 -3.64
N THR A 320 22.92 -7.28 -3.28
CA THR A 320 22.52 -8.33 -4.22
C THR A 320 21.09 -8.74 -3.91
N LEU A 321 20.26 -8.84 -4.93
CA LEU A 321 18.84 -9.14 -4.81
C LEU A 321 18.57 -10.55 -5.31
N SER A 322 17.69 -11.24 -4.60
CA SER A 322 17.06 -12.48 -5.04
C SER A 322 15.55 -12.26 -5.13
N TYR A 323 14.92 -12.96 -6.06
CA TYR A 323 13.52 -12.81 -6.37
C TYR A 323 12.75 -14.07 -6.01
N TYR A 324 11.47 -13.89 -5.71
CA TYR A 324 10.55 -15.01 -5.55
C TYR A 324 10.41 -15.80 -6.85
N THR A 325 10.14 -17.08 -6.71
CA THR A 325 9.87 -18.01 -7.81
C THR A 325 8.51 -18.67 -7.59
N ALA A 326 7.96 -19.30 -8.62
CA ALA A 326 6.71 -20.06 -8.50
C ALA A 326 6.79 -21.21 -7.47
N GLY A 327 8.01 -21.66 -7.11
CA GLY A 327 8.24 -22.66 -6.07
C GLY A 327 8.15 -22.10 -4.64
N ASP A 328 8.20 -20.77 -4.47
CA ASP A 328 8.08 -20.11 -3.16
C ASP A 328 6.61 -19.79 -2.79
N LEU A 329 5.67 -19.98 -3.72
CA LEU A 329 4.25 -19.83 -3.44
C LEU A 329 3.78 -20.98 -2.52
N PRO A 330 2.79 -20.73 -1.64
CA PRO A 330 2.17 -21.80 -0.87
C PRO A 330 1.57 -22.88 -1.78
N GLU A 331 1.28 -24.05 -1.23
CA GLU A 331 0.66 -25.13 -2.00
C GLU A 331 -0.70 -24.66 -2.55
N ALA A 332 -0.89 -24.84 -3.86
CA ALA A 332 -2.15 -24.52 -4.52
C ALA A 332 -3.11 -25.69 -4.37
N GLU A 333 -4.43 -25.43 -4.41
CA GLU A 333 -5.37 -26.54 -4.52
C GLU A 333 -5.19 -27.22 -5.88
N PRO A 334 -5.19 -28.57 -5.91
CA PRO A 334 -5.08 -29.30 -7.16
C PRO A 334 -6.34 -29.04 -7.99
N GLY A 335 -6.14 -28.76 -9.29
CA GLY A 335 -7.23 -28.80 -10.24
C GLY A 335 -7.78 -30.22 -10.40
N ARG A 336 -9.03 -30.36 -10.88
CA ARG A 336 -9.66 -31.66 -11.12
C ARG A 336 -10.22 -31.81 -12.53
#